data_AF-A0A916I5M9-F1
#
_entry.id   AF-A0A916I5M9-F1
#
_cell.length_a   1.000
_cell.length_b   1.000
_cell.length_c   1.000
_cell.angle_alpha   90.00
_cell.angle_beta   90.00
_cell.angle_gamma   90.00
#
_symmetry.space_group_name_H-M   'P 1'
#
loop_
_entity.id
_entity.type
_entity.pdbx_description
1 polymer ?
#
loop_
_entity_poly.entity_id
_entity_poly.type
_entity_poly.pdbx_seq_one_letter_code
_entity_poly.pdbx_strand_id
1 'polypeptide(L)'
;AADETADQLAARVAIYRMMRPGEPPTEDAVEALFHRLFYSADTYDLSRVGRMKFNARVGRNMPEGPMTLSNDDILDVVKILVELRNGRGEVDDIDHLGNRRVRCVGELAENQYRSGLARIEKAVKERLGQAETEALMPHDLINSKPISAALKEFFGASQLSQFMDQTNPLSEITHKRRVSALGPGGLTRERAGFEVRDVHPTHYGRVCPIETPEGPNIGLINSLALYAQLNEYGFLETPYRRVADGKVTMQIDYLSAIEEGKYVIAQANASLDKDGKLIDELVSARDNGESVLTSPERIQYMDVAPTQIVSVAASLVPFLEHDDANRALMGANMQRQAVPTLRPEKALVGTGVERVAAKDSGTVVAARRGGVVDYVDTNRIVIRVNDTETVAGEVGVDIYNLIKYQRSNQNTNIHQRPIVKRGDVVTAEDIIADGASTDIGELALGQNMLVAFMPWNGYNFEDSILISERVVAEDRYTSIHIEELVVMARDTKLGAEEITRDIPNLSEQQLARLDESGIVYVGAEVN
;
A
#
# COMPACT_ATOMS: atom_id res chain seq x y z
N ALA A 1 -39.11 26.26 14.86
CA ALA A 1 -38.84 26.05 16.29
C ALA A 1 -38.13 27.29 16.80
N ALA A 2 -38.62 27.89 17.88
CA ALA A 2 -38.01 29.08 18.47
C ALA A 2 -36.91 28.63 19.45
N ASP A 3 -35.74 29.26 19.38
CA ASP A 3 -34.63 29.07 20.32
C ASP A 3 -35.08 29.50 21.73
N GLU A 4 -34.91 28.63 22.72
CA GLU A 4 -35.31 28.86 24.11
C GLU A 4 -34.24 29.64 24.91
N THR A 5 -33.07 29.87 24.33
CA THR A 5 -31.95 30.57 24.97
C THR A 5 -31.99 32.07 24.67
N ALA A 6 -31.94 32.90 25.72
CA ALA A 6 -32.14 34.34 25.60
C ALA A 6 -30.85 35.15 25.39
N ASP A 7 -29.70 34.61 25.81
CA ASP A 7 -28.41 35.27 25.73
C ASP A 7 -27.24 34.27 25.53
N GLN A 8 -26.04 34.80 25.32
CA GLN A 8 -24.84 34.00 25.06
C GLN A 8 -24.49 33.07 26.23
N LEU A 9 -24.69 33.51 27.47
CA LEU A 9 -24.37 32.71 28.65
C LEU A 9 -25.35 31.54 28.78
N ALA A 10 -26.64 31.79 28.61
CA ALA A 10 -27.68 30.76 28.60
C ALA A 10 -27.43 29.72 27.50
N ALA A 11 -27.04 30.15 26.29
CA ALA A 11 -26.68 29.25 25.20
C ALA A 11 -25.45 28.39 25.54
N ARG A 12 -24.37 28.99 26.06
CA ARG A 12 -23.18 28.24 26.49
C ARG A 12 -23.49 27.27 27.64
N VAL A 13 -24.33 27.67 28.60
CA VAL A 13 -24.79 26.80 29.69
C VAL A 13 -25.61 25.62 29.16
N ALA A 14 -26.47 25.84 28.16
CA ALA A 14 -27.21 24.76 27.51
C ALA A 14 -26.28 23.75 26.82
N ILE A 15 -25.26 24.22 26.09
CA ILE A 15 -24.22 23.37 25.48
C ILE A 15 -23.45 22.60 26.57
N TYR A 16 -23.07 23.27 27.67
CA TYR A 16 -22.37 22.63 28.78
C TYR A 16 -23.20 21.49 29.39
N ARG A 17 -24.48 21.73 29.67
CA ARG A 17 -25.39 20.71 30.22
C ARG A 17 -25.61 19.53 29.27
N MET A 18 -25.62 19.78 27.96
CA MET A 18 -25.72 18.72 26.96
C MET A 18 -24.47 17.84 26.93
N MET A 19 -23.28 18.45 26.98
CA MET A 19 -22.00 17.73 26.95
C MET A 19 -21.66 17.05 28.28
N ARG A 20 -22.03 17.66 29.40
CA ARG A 20 -21.76 17.20 30.76
C ARG A 20 -23.04 17.17 31.60
N PRO A 21 -23.93 16.19 31.35
CA PRO A 21 -25.17 16.08 32.09
C PRO A 21 -24.89 15.79 33.57
N GLY A 22 -25.36 16.67 34.45
CA GLY A 22 -25.26 16.51 35.91
C GLY A 22 -24.16 17.32 36.61
N GLU A 23 -23.23 17.92 35.88
CA GLU A 23 -22.25 18.86 36.47
C GLU A 23 -22.86 20.26 36.60
N PRO A 24 -22.74 20.94 37.76
CA PRO A 24 -23.23 22.30 37.92
C PRO A 24 -22.40 23.26 37.03
N PRO A 25 -23.04 24.07 36.16
CA PRO A 25 -22.33 24.98 35.28
C PRO A 25 -21.85 26.22 36.06
N THR A 26 -20.54 26.36 36.23
CA THR A 26 -19.92 27.64 36.64
C THR A 26 -19.52 28.42 35.40
N GLU A 27 -19.53 29.75 35.47
CA GLU A 27 -19.23 30.63 34.34
C GLU A 27 -17.86 30.31 33.72
N ASP A 28 -16.82 30.20 34.56
CA ASP A 28 -15.46 29.83 34.14
C ASP A 28 -15.39 28.45 33.46
N ALA A 29 -16.08 27.44 34.00
CA ALA A 29 -16.04 26.10 33.45
C ALA A 29 -16.77 26.02 32.09
N VAL A 30 -17.86 26.77 31.96
CA VAL A 30 -18.65 26.87 30.73
C VAL A 30 -17.84 27.56 29.63
N GLU A 31 -17.20 28.69 29.94
CA GLU A 31 -16.37 29.41 28.97
C GLU A 31 -15.12 28.62 28.57
N ALA A 32 -14.43 28.03 29.54
CA ALA A 32 -13.26 27.20 29.27
C ALA A 32 -13.60 25.96 28.41
N LEU A 33 -14.75 25.32 28.64
CA LEU A 33 -15.22 24.21 27.82
C LEU A 33 -15.48 24.67 26.38
N PHE A 34 -16.24 25.75 26.20
CA PHE A 34 -16.60 26.24 24.87
C PHE A 34 -15.36 26.64 24.06
N HIS A 35 -14.39 27.32 24.69
CA HIS A 35 -13.13 27.68 24.05
C HIS A 35 -12.31 26.44 23.64
N ARG A 36 -12.25 25.41 24.51
CA ARG A 36 -11.53 24.17 24.22
C ARG A 36 -12.13 23.36 23.07
N LEU A 37 -13.42 23.45 22.81
CA LEU A 37 -14.06 22.61 21.78
C LEU A 37 -13.56 22.92 20.37
N PHE A 38 -13.41 24.19 20.01
CA PHE A 38 -13.16 24.59 18.61
C PHE A 38 -12.06 25.65 18.42
N TYR A 39 -11.73 26.41 19.46
CA TYR A 39 -10.84 27.58 19.37
C TYR A 39 -9.43 27.33 19.94
N SER A 40 -9.25 26.24 20.68
CA SER A 40 -7.98 25.87 21.31
C SER A 40 -7.15 24.94 20.42
N ALA A 41 -5.94 25.38 20.06
CA ALA A 41 -5.02 24.60 19.23
C ALA A 41 -4.56 23.28 19.89
N ASP A 42 -4.59 23.19 21.22
CA ASP A 42 -4.20 21.97 21.95
C ASP A 42 -5.21 20.82 21.81
N THR A 43 -6.47 21.16 21.50
CA THR A 43 -7.60 20.21 21.54
C THR A 43 -8.35 20.12 20.21
N TYR A 44 -8.14 21.06 19.30
CA TYR A 44 -8.77 21.10 17.99
C TYR A 44 -7.78 21.51 16.91
N ASP A 45 -7.65 20.68 15.87
CA ASP A 45 -6.75 20.90 14.74
C ASP A 45 -7.42 20.38 13.46
N LEU A 46 -7.79 21.28 12.55
CA LEU A 46 -8.29 20.93 11.21
C LEU A 46 -7.21 20.26 10.36
N SER A 47 -5.94 20.41 10.71
CA SER A 47 -4.76 20.17 9.86
C SER A 47 -4.73 21.05 8.60
N ARG A 48 -3.56 21.09 7.96
CA ARG A 48 -3.37 21.78 6.67
C ARG A 48 -4.40 21.35 5.63
N VAL A 49 -4.72 20.05 5.60
CA VAL A 49 -5.67 19.49 4.62
C VAL A 49 -7.10 19.92 4.92
N GLY A 50 -7.53 19.83 6.18
CA GLY A 50 -8.89 20.21 6.55
C GLY A 50 -9.13 21.70 6.33
N ARG A 51 -8.15 22.56 6.64
CA ARG A 51 -8.24 24.00 6.35
C ARG A 51 -8.30 24.29 4.85
N MET A 52 -7.44 23.66 4.04
CA MET A 52 -7.46 23.82 2.59
C MET A 52 -8.81 23.41 2.00
N LYS A 53 -9.35 22.25 2.41
CA LYS A 53 -10.65 21.76 1.97
C LYS A 53 -11.81 22.65 2.41
N PHE A 54 -11.79 23.09 3.66
CA PHE A 54 -12.79 23.99 4.21
C PHE A 54 -12.84 25.30 3.42
N ASN A 55 -11.67 25.93 3.21
CA ASN A 55 -11.57 27.18 2.48
C ASN A 55 -12.04 27.03 1.03
N ALA A 56 -11.66 25.94 0.35
CA ALA A 56 -12.13 25.64 -1.00
C ALA A 56 -13.66 25.50 -1.06
N ARG A 57 -14.27 24.78 -0.10
CA ARG A 57 -15.73 24.59 -0.07
C ARG A 57 -16.51 25.87 0.21
N VAL A 58 -15.95 26.75 1.04
CA VAL A 58 -16.53 28.07 1.35
C VAL A 58 -16.26 29.11 0.26
N GLY A 59 -15.47 28.77 -0.77
CA GLY A 59 -15.14 29.67 -1.87
C GLY A 59 -14.10 30.73 -1.51
N ARG A 60 -13.22 30.44 -0.54
CA ARG A 60 -12.09 31.31 -0.18
C ARG A 60 -10.88 30.96 -1.04
N ASN A 61 -10.21 32.00 -1.54
CA ASN A 61 -9.07 31.83 -2.48
C ASN A 61 -7.76 31.39 -1.81
N MET A 62 -7.64 31.47 -0.48
CA MET A 62 -6.43 31.08 0.23
C MET A 62 -6.57 29.66 0.79
N PRO A 63 -5.69 28.70 0.43
CA PRO A 63 -5.73 27.34 0.97
C PRO A 63 -5.23 27.25 2.41
N GLU A 64 -4.48 28.25 2.87
CA GLU A 64 -3.91 28.31 4.22
C GLU A 64 -4.78 29.13 5.18
N GLY A 65 -4.61 28.89 6.48
CA GLY A 65 -5.32 29.60 7.52
C GLY A 65 -5.07 29.00 8.91
N PRO A 66 -5.68 29.58 9.96
CA PRO A 66 -5.60 29.03 11.30
C PRO A 66 -6.23 27.63 11.37
N MET A 67 -5.63 26.72 12.14
CA MET A 67 -6.09 25.33 12.23
C MET A 67 -7.30 25.13 13.15
N THR A 68 -7.63 26.15 13.95
CA THR A 68 -8.84 26.21 14.77
C THR A 68 -9.99 26.84 13.98
N LEU A 69 -11.24 26.64 14.43
CA LEU A 69 -12.39 27.29 13.81
C LEU A 69 -12.50 28.75 14.23
N SER A 70 -13.10 29.56 13.36
CA SER A 70 -13.52 30.93 13.65
C SER A 70 -15.05 31.07 13.63
N ASN A 71 -15.58 32.16 14.18
CA ASN A 71 -17.01 32.45 14.09
C ASN A 71 -17.45 32.60 12.62
N ASP A 72 -16.61 33.19 11.77
CA ASP A 72 -16.89 33.35 10.35
C ASP A 72 -16.95 31.99 9.64
N ASP A 73 -16.09 31.04 10.02
CA ASP A 73 -16.14 29.66 9.51
C ASP A 73 -17.51 29.03 9.79
N ILE A 74 -18.00 29.14 11.02
CA ILE A 74 -19.28 28.56 11.42
C ILE A 74 -20.43 29.23 10.67
N LEU A 75 -20.42 30.56 10.57
CA LEU A 75 -21.44 31.31 9.84
C LEU A 75 -21.48 30.95 8.36
N ASP A 76 -20.32 30.79 7.73
CA ASP A 76 -20.22 30.42 6.32
C ASP A 76 -20.76 29.01 6.06
N VAL A 77 -20.48 28.04 6.95
CA VAL A 77 -21.09 26.70 6.88
C VAL A 77 -22.61 26.77 6.98
N VAL A 78 -23.15 27.57 7.91
CA VAL A 78 -24.61 27.74 8.05
C VAL A 78 -25.22 28.36 6.79
N LYS A 79 -24.57 29.36 6.18
CA LYS A 79 -25.02 29.94 4.90
C LYS A 79 -25.09 28.87 3.81
N ILE A 80 -24.04 28.05 3.65
CA ILE A 80 -24.02 26.98 2.65
C ILE A 80 -25.15 25.98 2.89
N LEU A 81 -25.39 25.58 4.15
CA LEU A 81 -26.49 24.67 4.49
C LEU A 81 -27.86 25.24 4.12
N VAL A 82 -28.07 26.54 4.34
CA VAL A 82 -29.31 27.24 3.94
C VAL A 82 -29.43 27.32 2.43
N GLU A 83 -28.35 27.62 1.72
CA GLU A 83 -28.34 27.68 0.25
C GLU A 83 -28.62 26.31 -0.39
N LEU A 84 -28.02 25.25 0.13
CA LEU A 84 -28.32 23.86 -0.28
C LEU A 84 -29.79 23.52 -0.02
N ARG A 85 -30.35 23.95 1.12
CA ARG A 85 -31.77 23.76 1.42
C ARG A 85 -32.69 24.53 0.47
N ASN A 86 -32.24 25.69 -0.02
CA ASN A 86 -32.92 26.49 -1.03
C ASN A 86 -32.75 25.93 -2.46
N GLY A 87 -32.05 24.81 -2.63
CA GLY A 87 -31.79 24.18 -3.94
C GLY A 87 -30.69 24.87 -4.75
N ARG A 88 -29.86 25.71 -4.12
CA ARG A 88 -28.73 26.40 -4.77
C ARG A 88 -27.42 25.76 -4.32
N GLY A 89 -26.75 25.08 -5.24
CA GLY A 89 -25.50 24.36 -5.01
C GLY A 89 -25.68 22.84 -5.05
N GLU A 90 -24.56 22.13 -5.00
CA GLU A 90 -24.51 20.66 -5.07
C GLU A 90 -24.11 20.06 -3.71
N VAL A 91 -24.72 18.92 -3.40
CA VAL A 91 -24.39 18.12 -2.20
C VAL A 91 -23.08 17.38 -2.46
N ASP A 92 -22.23 17.31 -1.43
CA ASP A 92 -20.96 16.63 -1.54
C ASP A 92 -21.13 15.10 -1.59
N ASP A 93 -20.45 14.46 -2.52
CA ASP A 93 -20.36 13.00 -2.60
C ASP A 93 -19.23 12.50 -1.68
N ILE A 94 -19.58 11.63 -0.73
CA ILE A 94 -18.66 11.04 0.24
C ILE A 94 -17.66 10.05 -0.38
N ASP A 95 -18.01 9.46 -1.52
CA ASP A 95 -17.24 8.41 -2.19
C ASP A 95 -16.26 8.96 -3.23
N HIS A 96 -16.50 10.20 -3.66
CA HIS A 96 -15.58 10.94 -4.53
C HIS A 96 -14.16 10.97 -3.92
N LEU A 97 -13.13 10.51 -4.66
CA LEU A 97 -11.74 10.48 -4.16
C LEU A 97 -11.15 11.86 -3.83
N GLY A 98 -11.79 12.93 -4.29
CA GLY A 98 -11.50 14.27 -3.78
C GLY A 98 -11.79 14.44 -2.29
N ASN A 99 -12.72 13.67 -1.71
CA ASN A 99 -13.13 13.74 -0.30
C ASN A 99 -12.55 12.60 0.54
N ARG A 100 -11.86 11.64 -0.08
CA ARG A 100 -11.16 10.54 0.57
C ARG A 100 -9.65 10.72 0.43
N ARG A 101 -8.94 10.63 1.55
CA ARG A 101 -7.49 10.87 1.62
C ARG A 101 -6.78 9.60 2.06
N VAL A 102 -5.63 9.32 1.44
CA VAL A 102 -4.77 8.21 1.86
C VAL A 102 -3.82 8.69 2.95
N ARG A 103 -3.76 7.96 4.06
CA ARG A 103 -2.78 8.18 5.12
C ARG A 103 -1.65 7.17 4.99
N CYS A 104 -0.43 7.67 4.87
CA CYS A 104 0.77 6.83 4.81
C CYS A 104 1.25 6.42 6.21
N VAL A 105 2.15 5.43 6.26
CA VAL A 105 2.76 4.97 7.53
C VAL A 105 3.42 6.11 8.31
N GLY A 106 4.06 7.06 7.62
CA GLY A 106 4.74 8.20 8.25
C GLY A 106 3.78 9.08 9.07
N GLU A 107 2.63 9.44 8.50
CA GLU A 107 1.63 10.26 9.20
C GLU A 107 0.96 9.50 10.34
N LEU A 108 0.64 8.22 10.15
CA LEU A 108 0.07 7.40 11.21
C LEU A 108 1.04 7.26 12.38
N ALA A 109 2.34 7.02 12.10
CA ALA A 109 3.38 6.96 13.10
C ALA A 109 3.60 8.33 13.78
N GLU A 110 3.57 9.43 13.04
CA GLU A 110 3.67 10.79 13.59
C GLU A 110 2.55 11.06 14.60
N ASN A 111 1.31 10.69 14.29
CA ASN A 111 0.19 10.86 15.21
C ASN A 111 0.38 10.09 16.53
N GLN A 112 0.88 8.86 16.45
CA GLN A 112 1.18 8.05 17.65
C GLN A 112 2.36 8.62 18.43
N TYR A 113 3.38 9.10 17.73
CA TYR A 113 4.52 9.78 18.33
C TYR A 113 4.09 11.06 19.06
N ARG A 114 3.23 11.88 18.43
CA ARG A 114 2.66 13.10 19.02
C ARG A 114 1.83 12.80 20.26
N SER A 115 1.02 11.74 20.24
CA SER A 115 0.31 11.26 21.44
C SER A 115 1.28 10.86 22.56
N GLY A 116 2.38 10.18 22.22
CA GLY A 116 3.46 9.85 23.15
C GLY A 116 4.12 11.09 23.76
N LEU A 117 4.40 12.11 22.93
CA LEU A 117 4.96 13.39 23.38
C LEU A 117 4.01 14.16 24.30
N ALA A 118 2.71 14.21 24.00
CA ALA A 118 1.73 14.88 24.86
C ALA A 118 1.69 14.28 26.28
N ARG A 119 1.90 12.96 26.40
CA ARG A 119 2.02 12.30 27.72
C ARG A 119 3.29 12.71 28.46
N ILE A 120 4.42 12.82 27.75
CA ILE A 120 5.68 13.30 28.32
C ILE A 120 5.54 14.75 28.75
N GLU A 121 4.99 15.61 27.90
CA GLU A 121 4.78 17.03 28.20
C GLU A 121 4.00 17.21 29.50
N LYS A 122 2.91 16.46 29.68
CA LYS A 122 2.12 16.49 30.92
C LYS A 122 2.97 16.08 32.14
N ALA A 123 3.71 14.97 32.04
CA ALA A 123 4.55 14.49 33.13
C ALA A 123 5.69 15.46 33.48
N VAL A 124 6.27 16.12 32.47
CA VAL A 124 7.31 17.14 32.64
C VAL A 124 6.72 18.38 33.32
N LYS A 125 5.56 18.87 32.87
CA LYS A 125 4.85 20.00 33.50
C LYS A 125 4.52 19.73 34.96
N GLU A 126 4.03 18.53 35.28
CA GLU A 126 3.75 18.12 36.66
C GLU A 126 5.02 18.09 37.52
N ARG A 127 6.12 17.53 37.01
CA ARG A 127 7.41 17.49 37.72
C ARG A 127 8.02 18.87 37.93
N LEU A 128 7.98 19.74 36.92
CA LEU A 128 8.47 21.11 37.03
C LEU A 128 7.64 21.92 38.04
N GLY A 129 6.33 21.67 38.15
CA GLY A 129 5.47 22.29 39.16
C GLY A 129 5.73 21.82 40.59
N GLN A 130 6.37 20.66 40.78
CA GLN A 130 6.75 20.11 42.09
C GLN A 130 8.20 20.41 42.48
N ALA A 131 9.01 20.89 41.54
CA ALA A 131 10.44 21.07 41.71
C ALA A 131 10.77 22.41 42.39
N GLU A 132 10.69 22.47 43.72
CA GLU A 132 11.03 23.70 44.46
C GLU A 132 12.48 23.74 45.00
N THR A 133 13.31 22.70 44.88
CA THR A 133 14.62 22.72 45.60
C THR A 133 15.82 21.96 45.02
N GLU A 134 15.71 21.14 43.97
CA GLU A 134 16.86 20.42 43.38
C GLU A 134 17.17 20.86 41.94
N ALA A 135 18.46 20.86 41.58
CA ALA A 135 18.92 21.13 40.23
C ALA A 135 18.59 19.94 39.31
N LEU A 136 17.35 19.92 38.79
CA LEU A 136 16.90 18.92 37.83
C LEU A 136 17.59 19.13 36.48
N MET A 137 18.16 18.07 35.93
CA MET A 137 18.72 18.07 34.59
C MET A 137 17.67 17.58 33.59
N PRO A 138 17.73 17.98 32.30
CA PRO A 138 16.74 17.58 31.30
C PRO A 138 16.55 16.06 31.14
N HIS A 139 17.59 15.27 31.36
CA HIS A 139 17.50 13.81 31.29
C HIS A 139 16.71 13.19 32.45
N ASP A 140 16.58 13.88 33.59
CA ASP A 140 15.77 13.43 34.73
C ASP A 140 14.27 13.61 34.46
N LEU A 141 13.93 14.55 33.58
CA LEU A 141 12.55 14.88 33.22
C LEU A 141 12.01 14.01 32.08
N ILE A 142 12.87 13.51 31.20
CA ILE A 142 12.47 12.81 29.98
C ILE A 142 12.52 11.29 30.18
N ASN A 143 11.36 10.65 30.13
CA ASN A 143 11.24 9.19 30.07
C ASN A 143 10.85 8.75 28.65
N SER A 144 11.64 7.86 28.04
CA SER A 144 11.40 7.36 26.68
C SER A 144 10.36 6.22 26.59
N LYS A 145 9.99 5.62 27.74
CA LYS A 145 9.04 4.50 27.78
C LYS A 145 7.66 4.85 27.18
N PRO A 146 7.03 6.00 27.46
CA PRO A 146 5.73 6.35 26.88
C PRO A 146 5.74 6.42 25.35
N ILE A 147 6.78 7.00 24.75
CA ILE A 147 6.94 7.06 23.29
C ILE A 147 7.12 5.65 22.72
N SER A 148 8.06 4.89 23.30
CA SER A 148 8.39 3.55 22.82
C SER A 148 7.20 2.60 22.92
N ALA A 149 6.40 2.73 23.99
CA ALA A 149 5.17 1.96 24.18
C ALA A 149 4.12 2.31 23.12
N ALA A 150 3.87 3.60 22.85
CA ALA A 150 2.91 4.03 21.83
C ALA A 150 3.30 3.53 20.42
N LEU A 151 4.60 3.60 20.07
CA LEU A 151 5.07 3.07 18.79
C LEU A 151 5.00 1.53 18.71
N LYS A 152 5.35 0.83 19.79
CA LYS A 152 5.24 -0.64 19.85
C LYS A 152 3.79 -1.10 19.73
N GLU A 153 2.85 -0.40 20.38
CA GLU A 153 1.42 -0.68 20.27
C GLU A 153 0.94 -0.47 18.83
N PHE A 154 1.37 0.61 18.17
CA PHE A 154 1.04 0.86 16.77
C PHE A 154 1.56 -0.23 15.83
N PHE A 155 2.85 -0.56 15.86
CA PHE A 155 3.42 -1.56 14.95
C PHE A 155 3.03 -3.00 15.33
N GLY A 156 2.72 -3.28 16.60
CA GLY A 156 2.41 -4.63 17.08
C GLY A 156 0.92 -5.01 17.04
N ALA A 157 0.01 -4.05 17.26
CA ALA A 157 -1.41 -4.33 17.45
C ALA A 157 -2.34 -3.61 16.45
N SER A 158 -1.84 -2.70 15.62
CA SER A 158 -2.67 -2.01 14.63
C SER A 158 -3.17 -2.98 13.56
N GLN A 159 -4.44 -2.85 13.17
CA GLN A 159 -5.03 -3.59 12.05
C GLN A 159 -4.32 -3.33 10.71
N LEU A 160 -3.63 -2.19 10.58
CA LEU A 160 -2.88 -1.82 9.38
C LEU A 160 -1.45 -2.35 9.39
N SER A 161 -0.94 -2.82 10.53
CA SER A 161 0.37 -3.46 10.65
C SER A 161 0.18 -4.97 10.55
N GLN A 162 0.31 -5.50 9.35
CA GLN A 162 0.05 -6.91 9.03
C GLN A 162 1.34 -7.63 8.64
N PHE A 163 1.37 -8.95 8.82
CA PHE A 163 2.43 -9.76 8.24
C PHE A 163 2.42 -9.60 6.72
N MET A 164 3.58 -9.37 6.14
CA MET A 164 3.71 -9.19 4.71
C MET A 164 3.39 -10.52 4.01
N ASP A 165 2.38 -10.51 3.15
CA ASP A 165 2.17 -11.52 2.10
C ASP A 165 3.44 -11.68 1.25
N GLN A 166 4.16 -12.79 1.45
CA GLN A 166 5.43 -13.15 0.79
C GLN A 166 5.33 -14.50 0.07
N THR A 167 4.14 -14.87 -0.39
CA THR A 167 3.96 -16.10 -1.17
C THR A 167 4.83 -16.06 -2.43
N ASN A 168 4.78 -14.94 -3.17
CA ASN A 168 5.57 -14.66 -4.36
C ASN A 168 5.83 -13.14 -4.51
N PRO A 169 6.68 -12.70 -5.44
CA PRO A 169 7.02 -11.28 -5.60
C PRO A 169 5.83 -10.37 -5.90
N LEU A 170 4.83 -10.85 -6.65
CA LEU A 170 3.62 -10.09 -6.97
C LEU A 170 2.76 -9.86 -5.72
N SER A 171 2.66 -10.87 -4.86
CA SER A 171 1.93 -10.77 -3.59
C SER A 171 2.52 -9.66 -2.71
N GLU A 172 3.85 -9.58 -2.64
CA GLU A 172 4.56 -8.56 -1.87
C GLU A 172 4.33 -7.14 -2.42
N ILE A 173 4.52 -6.94 -3.73
CA ILE A 173 4.37 -5.61 -4.34
C ILE A 173 2.91 -5.12 -4.29
N THR A 174 1.94 -6.00 -4.53
CA THR A 174 0.51 -5.64 -4.38
C THR A 174 0.20 -5.29 -2.93
N HIS A 175 0.71 -6.06 -1.95
CA HIS A 175 0.40 -5.80 -0.55
C HIS A 175 0.92 -4.43 -0.10
N LYS A 176 2.13 -4.04 -0.53
CA LYS A 176 2.70 -2.71 -0.25
C LYS A 176 1.90 -1.58 -0.92
N ARG A 177 1.23 -1.85 -2.03
CA ARG A 177 0.41 -0.88 -2.80
C ARG A 177 -1.09 -0.96 -2.47
N ARG A 178 -1.46 -1.62 -1.37
CA ARG A 178 -2.85 -1.80 -0.94
C ARG A 178 -3.35 -0.56 -0.19
N VAL A 179 -4.55 -0.12 -0.52
CA VAL A 179 -5.29 0.91 0.23
C VAL A 179 -6.48 0.26 0.95
N SER A 180 -6.74 0.70 2.18
CA SER A 180 -7.79 0.16 3.05
C SER A 180 -8.67 1.28 3.59
N ALA A 181 -9.98 1.14 3.44
CA ALA A 181 -10.96 1.99 4.10
C ALA A 181 -11.20 1.59 5.57
N LEU A 182 -10.68 0.42 5.98
CA LEU A 182 -10.74 -0.10 7.35
C LEU A 182 -9.58 0.42 8.19
N GLY A 183 -9.79 0.49 9.52
CA GLY A 183 -8.76 0.81 10.50
C GLY A 183 -9.09 2.05 11.34
N PRO A 184 -8.14 2.52 12.17
CA PRO A 184 -8.37 3.67 13.04
C PRO A 184 -8.72 4.95 12.25
N GLY A 185 -9.91 5.50 12.50
CA GLY A 185 -10.43 6.67 11.79
C GLY A 185 -11.06 6.37 10.42
N GLY A 186 -11.16 5.09 10.03
CA GLY A 186 -11.86 4.63 8.84
C GLY A 186 -13.24 4.04 9.17
N LEU A 187 -13.76 3.26 8.22
CA LEU A 187 -15.02 2.54 8.33
C LEU A 187 -14.84 1.22 9.09
N THR A 188 -15.90 0.77 9.76
CA THR A 188 -16.00 -0.61 10.23
C THR A 188 -16.79 -1.43 9.22
N ARG A 189 -16.53 -2.75 9.15
CA ARG A 189 -17.19 -3.65 8.18
C ARG A 189 -18.72 -3.60 8.26
N GLU A 190 -19.26 -3.49 9.46
CA GLU A 190 -20.71 -3.46 9.74
C GLU A 190 -21.36 -2.12 9.36
N ARG A 191 -20.60 -1.03 9.38
CA ARG A 191 -21.09 0.32 9.03
C ARG A 191 -20.89 0.65 7.56
N ALA A 192 -20.10 -0.15 6.84
CA ALA A 192 -19.87 0.04 5.42
C ALA A 192 -21.08 -0.42 4.61
N GLY A 193 -21.86 0.55 4.12
CA GLY A 193 -22.98 0.33 3.22
C GLY A 193 -22.56 -0.17 1.82
N PHE A 194 -23.52 -0.22 0.90
CA PHE A 194 -23.28 -0.63 -0.47
C PHE A 194 -22.50 0.43 -1.27
N GLU A 195 -22.87 1.71 -1.13
CA GLU A 195 -22.31 2.85 -1.88
C GLU A 195 -20.78 2.94 -1.74
N VAL A 196 -20.26 2.85 -0.51
CA VAL A 196 -18.82 2.94 -0.24
C VAL A 196 -17.98 1.80 -0.82
N ARG A 197 -18.63 0.70 -1.23
CA ARG A 197 -17.98 -0.49 -1.82
C ARG A 197 -18.04 -0.47 -3.35
N ASP A 198 -18.84 0.40 -3.93
CA ASP A 198 -19.03 0.48 -5.37
C ASP A 198 -17.84 1.17 -6.05
N VAL A 199 -17.72 0.96 -7.36
CA VAL A 199 -16.69 1.58 -8.18
C VAL A 199 -17.13 2.99 -8.56
N HIS A 200 -16.53 3.99 -7.94
CA HIS A 200 -16.79 5.39 -8.26
C HIS A 200 -15.98 5.84 -9.50
N PRO A 201 -16.52 6.70 -10.40
CA PRO A 201 -15.81 7.18 -11.60
C PRO A 201 -14.42 7.77 -11.33
N THR A 202 -14.25 8.48 -10.21
CA THR A 202 -12.94 9.05 -9.82
C THR A 202 -11.86 8.02 -9.48
N HIS A 203 -12.21 6.73 -9.34
CA HIS A 203 -11.22 5.65 -9.21
C HIS A 203 -10.34 5.52 -10.46
N TYR A 204 -10.83 6.00 -11.61
CA TYR A 204 -10.12 5.94 -12.88
C TYR A 204 -8.67 6.45 -12.75
N GLY A 205 -7.71 5.59 -13.10
CA GLY A 205 -6.28 5.90 -13.05
C GLY A 205 -5.67 6.02 -11.65
N ARG A 206 -6.45 5.83 -10.57
CA ARG A 206 -6.04 6.04 -9.18
C ARG A 206 -6.11 4.75 -8.36
N VAL A 207 -7.25 4.08 -8.41
CA VAL A 207 -7.54 2.84 -7.70
C VAL A 207 -8.03 1.83 -8.72
N CYS A 208 -7.49 0.61 -8.66
CA CYS A 208 -7.88 -0.42 -9.60
C CYS A 208 -9.35 -0.85 -9.34
N PRO A 209 -10.22 -0.85 -10.36
CA PRO A 209 -11.60 -1.28 -10.21
C PRO A 209 -11.75 -2.81 -10.19
N ILE A 210 -10.73 -3.56 -10.60
CA ILE A 210 -10.76 -5.03 -10.73
C ILE A 210 -10.18 -5.70 -9.50
N GLU A 211 -9.05 -5.22 -8.99
CA GLU A 211 -8.33 -5.89 -7.90
C GLU A 211 -8.88 -5.49 -6.53
N THR A 212 -9.74 -6.34 -5.97
CA THR A 212 -10.25 -6.26 -4.59
C THR A 212 -10.46 -7.68 -4.05
N PRO A 213 -10.34 -7.91 -2.73
CA PRO A 213 -10.66 -9.20 -2.15
C PRO A 213 -12.13 -9.57 -2.33
N GLU A 214 -12.38 -10.85 -2.59
CA GLU A 214 -13.74 -11.40 -2.60
C GLU A 214 -14.31 -11.48 -1.18
N GLY A 215 -15.65 -11.50 -1.09
CA GLY A 215 -16.36 -11.68 0.17
C GLY A 215 -16.53 -10.37 0.99
N PRO A 216 -16.44 -10.43 2.34
CA PRO A 216 -16.88 -9.31 3.19
C PRO A 216 -16.11 -8.00 3.02
N ASN A 217 -14.90 -8.04 2.44
CA ASN A 217 -14.02 -6.88 2.26
C ASN A 217 -14.06 -6.28 0.85
N ILE A 218 -14.93 -6.77 -0.04
CA ILE A 218 -15.08 -6.22 -1.39
C ILE A 218 -15.31 -4.71 -1.35
N GLY A 219 -14.52 -3.96 -2.13
CA GLY A 219 -14.60 -2.50 -2.24
C GLY A 219 -14.06 -1.72 -1.03
N LEU A 220 -13.70 -2.40 0.07
CA LEU A 220 -13.09 -1.78 1.25
C LEU A 220 -11.56 -1.87 1.23
N ILE A 221 -11.04 -2.81 0.45
CA ILE A 221 -9.62 -3.00 0.20
C ILE A 221 -9.44 -2.99 -1.31
N ASN A 222 -8.59 -2.09 -1.79
CA ASN A 222 -8.29 -1.96 -3.20
C ASN A 222 -6.78 -1.82 -3.39
N SER A 223 -6.33 -2.02 -4.63
CA SER A 223 -4.95 -1.76 -5.02
C SER A 223 -4.83 -0.42 -5.74
N LEU A 224 -3.71 0.27 -5.54
CA LEU A 224 -3.36 1.43 -6.35
C LEU A 224 -3.20 1.03 -7.82
N ALA A 225 -3.67 1.89 -8.72
CA ALA A 225 -3.42 1.75 -10.15
C ALA A 225 -1.92 1.94 -10.47
N LEU A 226 -1.47 1.56 -11.67
CA LEU A 226 -0.04 1.55 -12.06
C LEU A 226 0.66 2.90 -11.81
N TYR A 227 0.11 3.97 -12.39
CA TYR A 227 0.75 5.30 -12.37
C TYR A 227 0.19 6.23 -11.28
N ALA A 228 -0.69 5.71 -10.40
CA ALA A 228 -1.27 6.50 -9.33
C ALA A 228 -0.18 6.94 -8.33
N GLN A 229 -0.25 8.20 -7.92
CA GLN A 229 0.62 8.75 -6.89
C GLN A 229 -0.17 9.56 -5.85
N LEU A 230 0.49 9.88 -4.74
CA LEU A 230 -0.05 10.76 -3.72
C LEU A 230 0.55 12.15 -3.86
N ASN A 231 -0.29 13.17 -3.76
CA ASN A 231 0.17 14.55 -3.70
C ASN A 231 0.61 14.96 -2.30
N GLU A 232 1.07 16.21 -2.16
CA GLU A 232 1.54 16.76 -0.87
C GLU A 232 0.45 16.73 0.23
N TYR A 233 -0.81 16.72 -0.16
CA TYR A 233 -1.96 16.66 0.73
C TYR A 233 -2.48 15.23 0.93
N GLY A 234 -1.88 14.20 0.31
CA GLY A 234 -2.30 12.80 0.44
C GLY A 234 -3.53 12.40 -0.39
N PHE A 235 -3.95 13.21 -1.37
CA PHE A 235 -4.95 12.81 -2.35
C PHE A 235 -4.31 12.05 -3.51
N LEU A 236 -5.08 11.13 -4.10
CA LEU A 236 -4.63 10.35 -5.24
C LEU A 236 -4.70 11.17 -6.53
N GLU A 237 -3.61 11.10 -7.28
CA GLU A 237 -3.45 11.74 -8.58
C GLU A 237 -3.04 10.72 -9.62
N THR A 238 -3.36 11.04 -10.88
CA THR A 238 -3.01 10.21 -12.03
C THR A 238 -2.46 11.10 -13.14
N PRO A 239 -1.49 10.63 -13.95
CA PRO A 239 -0.86 11.46 -14.95
C PRO A 239 -1.70 11.55 -16.23
N TYR A 240 -1.70 12.73 -16.83
CA TYR A 240 -2.32 12.98 -18.13
C TYR A 240 -1.38 13.77 -19.04
N ARG A 241 -1.47 13.54 -20.35
CA ARG A 241 -0.77 14.31 -21.37
C ARG A 241 -1.56 15.56 -21.72
N ARG A 242 -0.92 16.73 -21.69
CA ARG A 242 -1.57 17.99 -22.06
C ARG A 242 -1.85 18.05 -23.57
N VAL A 243 -3.04 18.49 -23.94
CA VAL A 243 -3.46 18.75 -25.32
C VAL A 243 -3.58 20.26 -25.51
N ALA A 244 -2.86 20.80 -26.49
CA ALA A 244 -2.89 22.21 -26.84
C ALA A 244 -3.20 22.35 -28.34
N ASP A 245 -4.23 23.13 -28.66
CA ASP A 245 -4.66 23.38 -30.04
C ASP A 245 -4.87 22.10 -30.87
N GLY A 246 -5.49 21.07 -30.25
CA GLY A 246 -5.75 19.76 -30.86
C GLY A 246 -4.52 18.86 -31.03
N LYS A 247 -3.35 19.29 -30.55
CA LYS A 247 -2.09 18.51 -30.57
C LYS A 247 -1.76 17.99 -29.17
N VAL A 248 -1.58 16.67 -29.08
CA VAL A 248 -1.17 15.99 -27.85
C VAL A 248 0.33 16.20 -27.63
N THR A 249 0.70 16.81 -26.51
CA THR A 249 2.08 17.10 -26.15
C THR A 249 2.73 15.94 -25.37
N MET A 250 4.03 16.06 -25.08
CA MET A 250 4.76 15.15 -24.19
C MET A 250 4.82 15.67 -22.75
N GLN A 251 4.21 16.83 -22.46
CA GLN A 251 4.11 17.34 -21.10
C GLN A 251 3.08 16.52 -20.33
N ILE A 252 3.51 15.97 -19.20
CA ILE A 252 2.69 15.17 -18.30
C ILE A 252 2.38 16.01 -17.06
N ASP A 253 1.10 16.19 -16.78
CA ASP A 253 0.63 16.84 -15.56
C ASP A 253 -0.16 15.81 -14.75
N TYR A 254 0.09 15.75 -13.44
CA TYR A 254 -0.68 14.91 -12.53
C TYR A 254 -1.88 15.68 -12.03
N LEU A 255 -3.07 15.08 -12.16
CA LEU A 255 -4.32 15.72 -11.76
C LEU A 255 -4.97 14.94 -10.61
N SER A 256 -5.40 15.67 -9.59
CA SER A 256 -6.26 15.14 -8.53
C SER A 256 -7.69 14.92 -9.05
N ALA A 257 -8.48 14.12 -8.34
CA ALA A 257 -9.88 13.88 -8.71
C ALA A 257 -10.72 15.18 -8.76
N ILE A 258 -10.32 16.21 -8.02
CA ILE A 258 -11.01 17.52 -7.97
C ILE A 258 -10.69 18.35 -9.21
N GLU A 259 -9.46 18.24 -9.71
CA GLU A 259 -9.00 18.99 -10.88
C GLU A 259 -9.47 18.31 -12.17
N GLU A 260 -9.44 16.98 -12.20
CA GLU A 260 -9.88 16.18 -13.34
C GLU A 260 -11.29 16.56 -13.81
N GLY A 261 -12.24 16.72 -12.88
CA GLY A 261 -13.64 17.04 -13.24
C GLY A 261 -13.83 18.38 -13.97
N LYS A 262 -12.81 19.24 -14.03
CA LYS A 262 -12.86 20.54 -14.74
C LYS A 262 -12.42 20.45 -16.19
N TYR A 263 -11.83 19.32 -16.59
CA TYR A 263 -11.21 19.16 -17.89
C TYR A 263 -11.86 18.04 -18.70
N VAL A 264 -11.81 18.18 -20.02
CA VAL A 264 -12.25 17.13 -20.95
C VAL A 264 -11.05 16.28 -21.33
N ILE A 265 -11.11 14.98 -21.00
CA ILE A 265 -9.97 14.05 -21.10
C ILE A 265 -10.25 12.96 -22.14
N ALA A 266 -9.41 12.86 -23.17
CA ALA A 266 -9.49 11.83 -24.19
C ALA A 266 -8.90 10.48 -23.74
N GLN A 267 -9.44 9.40 -24.29
CA GLN A 267 -8.93 8.04 -24.04
C GLN A 267 -7.55 7.81 -24.66
N ALA A 268 -6.77 6.90 -24.09
CA ALA A 268 -5.40 6.60 -24.54
C ALA A 268 -5.32 6.01 -25.96
N ASN A 269 -6.41 5.40 -26.44
CA ASN A 269 -6.53 4.75 -27.75
C ASN A 269 -7.05 5.69 -28.86
N ALA A 270 -7.23 6.98 -28.58
CA ALA A 270 -7.64 7.94 -29.61
C ALA A 270 -6.62 8.02 -30.75
N SER A 271 -7.09 8.11 -31.99
CA SER A 271 -6.25 8.10 -33.20
C SER A 271 -5.44 9.39 -33.34
N LEU A 272 -4.11 9.26 -33.45
CA LEU A 272 -3.18 10.39 -33.61
C LEU A 272 -2.44 10.34 -34.95
N ASP A 273 -2.21 11.50 -35.56
CA ASP A 273 -1.33 11.65 -36.72
C ASP A 273 0.15 11.61 -36.31
N LYS A 274 1.05 11.70 -37.30
CA LYS A 274 2.51 11.68 -37.07
C LYS A 274 3.02 12.88 -36.28
N ASP A 275 2.28 13.98 -36.30
CA ASP A 275 2.61 15.22 -35.59
C ASP A 275 1.94 15.29 -34.20
N GLY A 276 1.18 14.27 -33.81
CA GLY A 276 0.49 14.13 -32.53
C GLY A 276 -0.88 14.82 -32.47
N LYS A 277 -1.50 15.16 -33.60
CA LYS A 277 -2.87 15.71 -33.63
C LYS A 277 -3.92 14.60 -33.68
N LEU A 278 -5.05 14.86 -33.06
CA LEU A 278 -6.22 14.00 -33.11
C LEU A 278 -6.83 14.01 -34.53
N ILE A 279 -7.05 12.83 -35.10
CA ILE A 279 -7.51 12.68 -36.50
C ILE A 279 -9.04 12.67 -36.60
N ASP A 280 -9.70 12.06 -35.61
CA ASP A 280 -11.14 11.80 -35.66
C ASP A 280 -11.94 13.10 -35.47
N GLU A 281 -13.02 13.27 -36.22
CA GLU A 281 -13.92 14.45 -36.09
C GLU A 281 -14.59 14.50 -34.72
N LEU A 282 -14.90 13.32 -34.16
CA LEU A 282 -15.45 13.13 -32.83
C LEU A 282 -14.58 12.13 -32.07
N VAL A 283 -14.01 12.58 -30.97
CA VAL A 283 -13.12 11.78 -30.12
C VAL A 283 -13.87 11.40 -28.84
N SER A 284 -13.73 10.13 -28.43
CA SER A 284 -14.25 9.64 -27.16
C SER A 284 -13.47 10.24 -25.99
N ALA A 285 -14.17 10.96 -25.12
CA ALA A 285 -13.60 11.65 -23.98
C ALA A 285 -14.48 11.47 -22.72
N ARG A 286 -13.91 11.82 -21.58
CA ARG A 286 -14.62 11.95 -20.30
C ARG A 286 -14.75 13.42 -19.95
N ASP A 287 -15.95 13.84 -19.55
CA ASP A 287 -16.25 15.18 -19.05
C ASP A 287 -17.03 15.01 -17.73
N ASN A 288 -16.44 15.49 -16.63
CA ASN A 288 -17.00 15.37 -15.28
C ASN A 288 -17.52 13.96 -14.90
N GLY A 289 -16.79 12.91 -15.29
CA GLY A 289 -17.13 11.51 -14.99
C GLY A 289 -18.06 10.83 -16.00
N GLU A 290 -18.65 11.56 -16.94
CA GLU A 290 -19.48 11.00 -18.00
C GLU A 290 -18.70 10.80 -19.29
N SER A 291 -19.04 9.75 -20.05
CA SER A 291 -18.43 9.49 -21.35
C SER A 291 -19.16 10.27 -22.44
N VAL A 292 -18.42 11.11 -23.18
CA VAL A 292 -18.96 12.00 -24.21
C VAL A 292 -18.15 11.89 -25.51
N LEU A 293 -18.80 12.12 -26.64
CA LEU A 293 -18.13 12.32 -27.93
C LEU A 293 -18.04 13.82 -28.18
N THR A 294 -16.82 14.33 -28.38
CA THR A 294 -16.57 15.77 -28.52
C THR A 294 -15.57 16.05 -29.63
N SER A 295 -15.51 17.31 -30.07
CA SER A 295 -14.53 17.73 -31.07
C SER A 295 -13.10 17.76 -30.47
N PRO A 296 -12.06 17.48 -31.27
CA PRO A 296 -10.65 17.58 -30.86
C PRO A 296 -10.26 18.89 -30.18
N GLU A 297 -10.89 19.99 -30.56
CA GLU A 297 -10.63 21.34 -30.05
C GLU A 297 -11.03 21.52 -28.58
N ARG A 298 -12.01 20.74 -28.10
CA ARG A 298 -12.47 20.78 -26.70
C ARG A 298 -11.61 19.92 -25.78
N ILE A 299 -10.78 19.04 -26.32
CA ILE A 299 -9.94 18.13 -25.53
C ILE A 299 -8.76 18.90 -24.95
N GLN A 300 -8.58 18.78 -23.63
CA GLN A 300 -7.53 19.48 -22.90
C GLN A 300 -6.45 18.52 -22.38
N TYR A 301 -6.81 17.27 -22.14
CA TYR A 301 -5.89 16.23 -21.70
C TYR A 301 -6.17 14.89 -22.38
N MET A 302 -5.20 13.99 -22.35
CA MET A 302 -5.31 12.62 -22.83
C MET A 302 -4.64 11.67 -21.85
N ASP A 303 -5.23 10.50 -21.65
CA ASP A 303 -4.64 9.39 -20.90
C ASP A 303 -3.21 9.05 -21.37
N VAL A 304 -2.31 8.66 -20.46
CA VAL A 304 -0.90 8.35 -20.81
C VAL A 304 -0.76 6.96 -21.42
N ALA A 305 -1.49 5.98 -20.88
CA ALA A 305 -1.44 4.59 -21.34
C ALA A 305 -2.79 3.89 -21.08
N PRO A 306 -3.21 2.93 -21.92
CA PRO A 306 -4.43 2.16 -21.68
C PRO A 306 -4.41 1.39 -20.35
N THR A 307 -3.22 0.92 -19.94
CA THR A 307 -3.02 0.17 -18.69
C THR A 307 -3.08 1.04 -17.43
N GLN A 308 -3.18 2.37 -17.55
CA GLN A 308 -3.15 3.26 -16.38
C GLN A 308 -4.32 3.01 -15.41
N ILE A 309 -5.40 2.38 -15.86
CA ILE A 309 -6.63 2.15 -15.08
C ILE A 309 -6.52 0.94 -14.13
N VAL A 310 -5.58 0.03 -14.40
CA VAL A 310 -5.46 -1.25 -13.68
C VAL A 310 -4.30 -1.22 -12.68
N SER A 311 -4.31 -2.18 -11.75
CA SER A 311 -3.19 -2.43 -10.82
C SER A 311 -2.09 -3.26 -11.47
N VAL A 312 -0.99 -3.48 -10.73
CA VAL A 312 0.11 -4.34 -11.15
C VAL A 312 -0.38 -5.76 -11.48
N ALA A 313 -1.16 -6.39 -10.59
CA ALA A 313 -1.64 -7.76 -10.80
C ALA A 313 -2.58 -7.86 -12.01
N ALA A 314 -3.57 -6.98 -12.12
CA ALA A 314 -4.48 -6.98 -13.26
C ALA A 314 -3.76 -6.69 -14.59
N SER A 315 -2.71 -5.86 -14.57
CA SER A 315 -1.90 -5.56 -15.77
C SER A 315 -1.03 -6.72 -16.26
N LEU A 316 -0.85 -7.78 -15.45
CA LEU A 316 -0.13 -9.00 -15.84
C LEU A 316 -1.04 -10.02 -16.55
N VAL A 317 -2.36 -9.79 -16.61
CA VAL A 317 -3.29 -10.66 -17.32
C VAL A 317 -3.26 -10.28 -18.82
N PRO A 318 -2.77 -11.16 -19.72
CA PRO A 318 -2.83 -10.89 -21.15
C PRO A 318 -4.28 -10.99 -21.64
N PHE A 319 -4.64 -10.21 -22.67
CA PHE A 319 -5.98 -10.17 -23.25
C PHE A 319 -7.10 -9.82 -22.26
N LEU A 320 -6.77 -9.05 -21.21
CA LEU A 320 -7.71 -8.61 -20.18
C LEU A 320 -9.01 -7.99 -20.75
N GLU A 321 -8.91 -7.32 -21.90
CA GLU A 321 -10.04 -6.71 -22.61
C GLU A 321 -11.06 -7.72 -23.16
N HIS A 322 -10.72 -9.01 -23.20
CA HIS A 322 -11.61 -10.10 -23.62
C HIS A 322 -12.20 -10.90 -22.44
N ASP A 323 -11.77 -10.59 -21.21
CA ASP A 323 -12.23 -11.27 -20.00
C ASP A 323 -13.34 -10.48 -19.30
N ASP A 324 -14.31 -11.20 -18.73
CA ASP A 324 -15.29 -10.60 -17.84
C ASP A 324 -14.59 -10.06 -16.57
N ALA A 325 -15.07 -8.93 -16.06
CA ALA A 325 -14.47 -8.26 -14.92
C ALA A 325 -14.38 -9.14 -13.66
N ASN A 326 -15.36 -10.03 -13.43
CA ASN A 326 -15.31 -10.93 -12.28
C ASN A 326 -14.23 -12.00 -12.44
N ARG A 327 -13.99 -12.48 -13.67
CA ARG A 327 -12.93 -13.46 -13.96
C ARG A 327 -11.56 -12.82 -13.88
N ALA A 328 -11.43 -11.57 -14.34
CA ALA A 328 -10.23 -10.78 -14.17
C ALA A 328 -9.90 -10.55 -12.68
N LEU A 329 -10.92 -10.25 -11.85
CA LEU A 329 -10.77 -10.10 -10.40
C LEU A 329 -10.25 -11.39 -9.76
N MET A 330 -10.88 -12.53 -10.07
CA MET A 330 -10.44 -13.84 -9.59
C MET A 330 -9.01 -14.14 -10.04
N GLY A 331 -8.69 -13.90 -11.33
CA GLY A 331 -7.36 -14.10 -11.89
C GLY A 331 -6.28 -13.31 -11.17
N ALA A 332 -6.48 -12.00 -10.99
CA ALA A 332 -5.54 -11.14 -10.26
C ALA A 332 -5.37 -11.59 -8.80
N ASN A 333 -6.45 -12.03 -8.13
CA ASN A 333 -6.38 -12.53 -6.76
C ASN A 333 -5.65 -13.89 -6.66
N MET A 334 -5.87 -14.80 -7.61
CA MET A 334 -5.24 -16.12 -7.65
C MET A 334 -3.74 -16.03 -7.96
N GLN A 335 -3.31 -15.08 -8.81
CA GLN A 335 -1.88 -14.85 -9.09
C GLN A 335 -1.06 -14.58 -7.83
N ARG A 336 -1.62 -13.88 -6.83
CA ARG A 336 -0.95 -13.57 -5.56
C ARG A 336 -0.74 -14.77 -4.64
N GLN A 337 -1.39 -15.90 -4.97
CA GLN A 337 -1.36 -17.14 -4.20
C GLN A 337 -0.47 -18.21 -4.86
N ALA A 338 0.04 -17.95 -6.07
CA ALA A 338 0.92 -18.88 -6.78
C ALA A 338 2.23 -19.08 -5.99
N VAL A 339 2.50 -20.30 -5.56
CA VAL A 339 3.73 -20.66 -4.85
C VAL A 339 4.88 -20.80 -5.85
N PRO A 340 6.08 -20.27 -5.55
CA PRO A 340 7.25 -20.44 -6.41
C PRO A 340 7.58 -21.91 -6.66
N THR A 341 7.69 -22.28 -7.93
CA THR A 341 8.13 -23.60 -8.35
C THR A 341 9.65 -23.75 -8.19
N LEU A 342 10.13 -24.99 -8.14
CA LEU A 342 11.55 -25.32 -8.07
C LEU A 342 12.35 -24.70 -9.24
N ARG A 343 11.71 -24.62 -10.41
CA ARG A 343 12.27 -24.06 -11.64
C ARG A 343 11.27 -23.07 -12.25
N PRO A 344 11.37 -21.77 -11.93
CA PRO A 344 10.57 -20.75 -12.60
C PRO A 344 10.80 -20.78 -14.12
N GLU A 345 9.74 -20.51 -14.88
CA GLU A 345 9.75 -20.41 -16.33
C GLU A 345 8.99 -19.14 -16.72
N LYS A 346 9.62 -18.24 -17.47
CA LYS A 346 8.93 -17.03 -17.94
C LYS A 346 7.68 -17.34 -18.76
N ALA A 347 6.69 -16.46 -18.69
CA ALA A 347 5.47 -16.62 -19.47
C ALA A 347 5.77 -16.51 -20.98
N LEU A 348 5.26 -17.44 -21.78
CA LEU A 348 5.36 -17.34 -23.25
C LEU A 348 4.48 -16.20 -23.81
N VAL A 349 3.40 -15.89 -23.10
CA VAL A 349 2.48 -14.80 -23.40
C VAL A 349 2.44 -13.89 -22.17
N GLY A 350 2.98 -12.68 -22.31
CA GLY A 350 3.06 -11.67 -21.25
C GLY A 350 2.63 -10.30 -21.75
N THR A 351 2.61 -9.32 -20.86
CA THR A 351 2.19 -7.94 -21.14
C THR A 351 3.34 -6.93 -21.18
N GLY A 352 4.53 -7.33 -20.74
CA GLY A 352 5.72 -6.49 -20.62
C GLY A 352 5.90 -5.85 -19.24
N VAL A 353 4.92 -6.01 -18.34
CA VAL A 353 4.99 -5.50 -16.95
C VAL A 353 5.81 -6.43 -16.05
N GLU A 354 6.03 -7.69 -16.46
CA GLU A 354 6.70 -8.74 -15.70
C GLU A 354 8.10 -8.32 -15.23
N ARG A 355 8.88 -7.68 -16.10
CA ARG A 355 10.24 -7.22 -15.80
C ARG A 355 10.25 -6.11 -14.76
N VAL A 356 9.33 -5.16 -14.89
CA VAL A 356 9.20 -4.04 -13.96
C VAL A 356 8.71 -4.54 -12.60
N ALA A 357 7.71 -5.42 -12.59
CA ALA A 357 7.19 -6.02 -11.36
C ALA A 357 8.25 -6.84 -10.61
N ALA A 358 9.07 -7.64 -11.31
CA ALA A 358 10.15 -8.41 -10.71
C ALA A 358 11.28 -7.53 -10.15
N LYS A 359 11.62 -6.44 -10.85
CA LYS A 359 12.63 -5.48 -10.42
C LYS A 359 12.16 -4.70 -9.19
N ASP A 360 10.97 -4.11 -9.26
CA ASP A 360 10.44 -3.23 -8.22
C ASP A 360 9.97 -3.99 -6.96
N SER A 361 9.78 -5.31 -7.04
CA SER A 361 9.53 -6.12 -5.85
C SER A 361 10.77 -6.20 -4.93
N GLY A 362 11.97 -6.02 -5.48
CA GLY A 362 13.24 -6.20 -4.78
C GLY A 362 13.65 -7.67 -4.60
N THR A 363 12.96 -8.61 -5.27
CA THR A 363 13.29 -10.05 -5.20
C THR A 363 14.51 -10.39 -6.06
N VAL A 364 14.65 -9.72 -7.21
CA VAL A 364 15.83 -9.84 -8.09
C VAL A 364 16.96 -8.94 -7.59
N VAL A 365 18.19 -9.26 -7.98
CA VAL A 365 19.35 -8.40 -7.70
C VAL A 365 19.70 -7.62 -8.95
N ALA A 366 19.66 -6.28 -8.85
CA ALA A 366 20.09 -5.37 -9.92
C ALA A 366 21.49 -4.81 -9.63
N ALA A 367 22.27 -4.61 -10.69
CA ALA A 367 23.57 -3.95 -10.62
C ALA A 367 23.38 -2.46 -10.30
N ARG A 368 24.07 -1.97 -9.26
CA ARG A 368 24.04 -0.53 -8.89
C ARG A 368 24.82 0.33 -9.88
N ARG A 369 25.90 -0.22 -10.42
CA ARG A 369 26.83 0.44 -11.35
C ARG A 369 27.16 -0.49 -12.50
N GLY A 370 27.45 0.09 -13.65
CA GLY A 370 27.93 -0.62 -14.83
C GLY A 370 29.36 -1.10 -14.64
N GLY A 371 29.67 -2.24 -15.26
CA GLY A 371 30.99 -2.86 -15.12
C GLY A 371 31.10 -4.20 -15.82
N VAL A 372 32.19 -4.90 -15.49
CA VAL A 372 32.45 -6.26 -15.98
C VAL A 372 32.39 -7.23 -14.81
N VAL A 373 31.66 -8.32 -14.98
CA VAL A 373 31.54 -9.37 -13.97
C VAL A 373 32.89 -10.09 -13.81
N ASP A 374 33.54 -9.89 -12.67
CA ASP A 374 34.87 -10.46 -12.40
C ASP A 374 34.78 -11.86 -11.80
N TYR A 375 33.78 -12.09 -10.94
CA TYR A 375 33.55 -13.36 -10.26
C TYR A 375 32.06 -13.64 -10.07
N VAL A 376 31.66 -14.89 -10.27
CA VAL A 376 30.30 -15.39 -10.03
C VAL A 376 30.40 -16.73 -9.33
N ASP A 377 29.70 -16.87 -8.22
CA ASP A 377 29.34 -18.15 -7.65
C ASP A 377 27.87 -18.16 -7.21
N THR A 378 27.44 -19.27 -6.62
CA THR A 378 26.07 -19.46 -6.15
C THR A 378 25.70 -18.51 -5.00
N ASN A 379 26.66 -17.96 -4.26
CA ASN A 379 26.46 -17.15 -3.05
C ASN A 379 26.72 -15.66 -3.26
N ARG A 380 27.53 -15.26 -4.24
CA ARG A 380 27.91 -13.88 -4.49
C ARG A 380 28.32 -13.63 -5.94
N ILE A 381 28.13 -12.39 -6.34
CA ILE A 381 28.55 -11.83 -7.63
C ILE A 381 29.47 -10.64 -7.34
N VAL A 382 30.58 -10.55 -8.06
CA VAL A 382 31.54 -9.44 -7.94
C VAL A 382 31.65 -8.76 -9.30
N ILE A 383 31.35 -7.46 -9.33
CA ILE A 383 31.40 -6.63 -10.53
C ILE A 383 32.53 -5.62 -10.35
N ARG A 384 33.48 -5.63 -11.29
CA ARG A 384 34.48 -4.58 -11.40
C ARG A 384 33.85 -3.41 -12.16
N VAL A 385 33.71 -2.29 -11.45
CA VAL A 385 32.99 -1.11 -11.93
C VAL A 385 33.79 -0.43 -13.04
N ASN A 386 33.10 0.21 -13.98
CA ASN A 386 33.74 1.03 -15.00
C ASN A 386 34.43 2.25 -14.37
N ASP A 387 35.60 2.64 -14.89
CA ASP A 387 36.36 3.79 -14.38
C ASP A 387 35.54 5.10 -14.43
N THR A 388 34.61 5.21 -15.37
CA THR A 388 33.70 6.37 -15.54
C THR A 388 32.69 6.52 -14.41
N GLU A 389 32.29 5.42 -13.78
CA GLU A 389 31.29 5.38 -12.69
C GLU A 389 31.95 5.25 -11.31
N THR A 390 33.28 5.22 -11.28
CA THR A 390 34.05 5.09 -10.04
C THR A 390 34.29 6.47 -9.43
N VAL A 391 33.88 6.65 -8.18
CA VAL A 391 34.13 7.89 -7.43
C VAL A 391 35.52 7.83 -6.80
N ALA A 392 36.28 8.94 -6.87
CA ALA A 392 37.61 9.02 -6.29
C ALA A 392 37.58 8.77 -4.78
N GLY A 393 38.28 7.72 -4.33
CA GLY A 393 38.34 7.29 -2.92
C GLY A 393 37.48 6.06 -2.59
N GLU A 394 36.63 5.60 -3.51
CA GLU A 394 35.88 4.35 -3.36
C GLU A 394 36.59 3.15 -3.96
N VAL A 395 36.28 1.97 -3.43
CA VAL A 395 36.71 0.69 -4.03
C VAL A 395 35.90 0.48 -5.32
N GLY A 396 36.57 0.38 -6.46
CA GLY A 396 35.96 0.16 -7.79
C GLY A 396 35.40 -1.25 -8.02
N VAL A 397 34.90 -1.90 -6.96
CA VAL A 397 34.37 -3.26 -6.99
C VAL A 397 33.08 -3.31 -6.18
N ASP A 398 32.00 -3.77 -6.80
CA ASP A 398 30.73 -4.04 -6.14
C ASP A 398 30.57 -5.53 -5.85
N ILE A 399 30.25 -5.86 -4.60
CA ILE A 399 30.02 -7.22 -4.14
C ILE A 399 28.54 -7.38 -3.77
N TYR A 400 27.87 -8.32 -4.44
CA TYR A 400 26.47 -8.65 -4.23
C TYR A 400 26.37 -10.04 -3.59
N ASN A 401 25.90 -10.11 -2.35
CA ASN A 401 25.64 -11.39 -1.67
C ASN A 401 24.20 -11.84 -1.97
N LEU A 402 24.04 -13.10 -2.36
CA LEU A 402 22.76 -13.69 -2.74
C LEU A 402 22.12 -14.40 -1.56
N ILE A 403 20.79 -14.27 -1.45
CA ILE A 403 19.99 -14.96 -0.44
C ILE A 403 19.80 -16.43 -0.85
N LYS A 404 20.11 -17.37 0.06
CA LYS A 404 20.01 -18.81 -0.20
C LYS A 404 19.06 -19.47 0.79
N TYR A 405 18.06 -20.17 0.28
CA TYR A 405 17.16 -21.06 1.04
C TYR A 405 16.64 -20.44 2.33
N GLN A 406 16.13 -19.21 2.24
CA GLN A 406 15.55 -18.49 3.36
C GLN A 406 14.04 -18.73 3.44
N ARG A 407 13.52 -18.94 4.65
CA ARG A 407 12.10 -19.09 4.91
C ARG A 407 11.35 -17.76 4.68
N SER A 408 10.22 -17.81 3.99
CA SER A 408 9.26 -16.70 3.91
C SER A 408 8.20 -16.77 5.02
N ASN A 409 7.41 -15.70 5.18
CA ASN A 409 6.28 -15.68 6.13
C ASN A 409 5.23 -16.79 5.87
N GLN A 410 5.08 -17.25 4.62
CA GLN A 410 4.16 -18.33 4.23
C GLN A 410 4.85 -19.70 4.11
N ASN A 411 6.01 -19.87 4.76
CA ASN A 411 6.82 -21.10 4.73
C ASN A 411 7.25 -21.54 3.32
N THR A 412 7.30 -20.60 2.36
CA THR A 412 7.87 -20.82 1.02
C THR A 412 9.37 -20.52 1.03
N ASN A 413 10.04 -20.80 -0.09
CA ASN A 413 11.48 -20.61 -0.26
C ASN A 413 11.81 -19.28 -0.96
N ILE A 414 12.66 -18.47 -0.31
CA ILE A 414 13.31 -17.30 -0.90
C ILE A 414 14.74 -17.71 -1.26
N HIS A 415 15.02 -17.79 -2.57
CA HIS A 415 16.31 -18.21 -3.10
C HIS A 415 16.68 -17.41 -4.34
N GLN A 416 17.89 -16.89 -4.35
CA GLN A 416 18.45 -16.13 -5.47
C GLN A 416 19.48 -16.95 -6.24
N ARG A 417 19.49 -16.79 -7.56
CA ARG A 417 20.31 -17.53 -8.52
C ARG A 417 21.01 -16.55 -9.47
N PRO A 418 22.34 -16.60 -9.60
CA PRO A 418 23.03 -15.74 -10.55
C PRO A 418 22.62 -16.09 -11.99
N ILE A 419 22.39 -15.06 -12.82
CA ILE A 419 22.11 -15.24 -14.25
C ILE A 419 23.27 -14.81 -15.15
N VAL A 420 24.13 -13.93 -14.64
CA VAL A 420 25.34 -13.47 -15.34
C VAL A 420 26.47 -14.48 -15.24
N LYS A 421 27.38 -14.42 -16.20
CA LYS A 421 28.61 -15.20 -16.26
C LYS A 421 29.82 -14.29 -16.10
N ARG A 422 30.94 -14.90 -15.70
CA ARG A 422 32.22 -14.20 -15.63
C ARG A 422 32.59 -13.64 -17.00
N GLY A 423 32.92 -12.36 -17.05
CA GLY A 423 33.26 -11.63 -18.27
C GLY A 423 32.09 -10.90 -18.93
N ASP A 424 30.86 -11.09 -18.46
CA ASP A 424 29.71 -10.34 -18.97
C ASP A 424 29.85 -8.85 -18.64
N VAL A 425 29.44 -8.00 -19.57
CA VAL A 425 29.38 -6.55 -19.40
C VAL A 425 27.95 -6.19 -18.99
N VAL A 426 27.81 -5.52 -17.85
CA VAL A 426 26.53 -5.10 -17.30
C VAL A 426 26.46 -3.59 -17.23
N THR A 427 25.26 -3.04 -17.41
CA THR A 427 24.97 -1.63 -17.19
C THR A 427 24.32 -1.44 -15.82
N ALA A 428 24.30 -0.21 -15.33
CA ALA A 428 23.54 0.10 -14.13
C ALA A 428 22.07 -0.29 -14.34
N GLU A 429 21.44 -0.83 -13.30
CA GLU A 429 20.07 -1.35 -13.27
C GLU A 429 19.82 -2.67 -14.02
N ASP A 430 20.85 -3.28 -14.63
CA ASP A 430 20.71 -4.63 -15.19
C ASP A 430 20.54 -5.67 -14.10
N ILE A 431 19.68 -6.66 -14.36
CA ILE A 431 19.42 -7.76 -13.44
C ILE A 431 20.57 -8.76 -13.54
N ILE A 432 21.19 -9.08 -12.40
CA ILE A 432 22.37 -9.95 -12.31
C ILE A 432 22.07 -11.28 -11.60
N ALA A 433 21.00 -11.33 -10.80
CA ALA A 433 20.50 -12.55 -10.21
C ALA A 433 18.96 -12.54 -10.14
N ASP A 434 18.37 -13.68 -10.48
CA ASP A 434 16.94 -13.94 -10.27
C ASP A 434 16.68 -14.31 -8.81
N GLY A 435 15.46 -14.05 -8.33
CA GLY A 435 14.94 -14.54 -7.07
C GLY A 435 13.91 -15.68 -7.24
N ALA A 436 13.01 -15.78 -6.26
CA ALA A 436 11.89 -16.71 -6.30
C ALA A 436 10.84 -16.25 -7.33
N SER A 437 10.30 -17.17 -8.12
CA SER A 437 9.32 -16.88 -9.19
C SER A 437 9.80 -15.81 -10.18
N THR A 438 11.07 -15.84 -10.57
CA THR A 438 11.62 -14.99 -11.63
C THR A 438 12.56 -15.78 -12.53
N ASP A 439 12.57 -15.44 -13.82
CA ASP A 439 13.38 -16.06 -14.87
C ASP A 439 13.91 -14.98 -15.82
N ILE A 440 15.23 -14.82 -15.89
CA ILE A 440 15.96 -13.82 -16.69
C ILE A 440 15.46 -12.38 -16.39
N GLY A 441 15.15 -12.12 -15.13
CA GLY A 441 14.65 -10.83 -14.66
C GLY A 441 13.19 -10.53 -14.95
N GLU A 442 12.43 -11.49 -15.49
CA GLU A 442 10.98 -11.40 -15.64
C GLU A 442 10.27 -12.18 -14.54
N LEU A 443 9.10 -11.69 -14.13
CA LEU A 443 8.23 -12.41 -13.21
C LEU A 443 7.72 -13.71 -13.84
N ALA A 444 7.93 -14.81 -13.14
CA ALA A 444 7.62 -16.18 -13.56
C ALA A 444 6.89 -16.92 -12.43
N LEU A 445 5.59 -16.61 -12.28
CA LEU A 445 4.75 -17.16 -11.20
C LEU A 445 4.43 -18.65 -11.35
N GLY A 446 4.52 -19.19 -12.57
CA GLY A 446 4.16 -20.57 -12.89
C GLY A 446 5.00 -21.13 -14.04
N GLN A 447 4.40 -22.01 -14.84
CA GLN A 447 5.04 -22.63 -16.00
C GLN A 447 4.06 -22.81 -17.15
N ASN A 448 4.56 -22.78 -18.39
CA ASN A 448 3.73 -22.91 -19.59
C ASN A 448 3.44 -24.38 -19.90
N MET A 449 2.17 -24.73 -20.11
CA MET A 449 1.76 -26.12 -20.39
C MET A 449 1.10 -26.23 -21.76
N LEU A 450 1.29 -27.38 -22.42
CA LEU A 450 0.49 -27.73 -23.59
C LEU A 450 -0.89 -28.20 -23.09
N VAL A 451 -1.92 -27.40 -23.38
CA VAL A 451 -3.30 -27.65 -22.93
C VAL A 451 -4.18 -27.95 -24.14
N ALA A 452 -5.08 -28.92 -24.00
CA ALA A 452 -6.11 -29.24 -24.99
C ALA A 452 -7.49 -29.08 -24.38
N PHE A 453 -8.36 -28.31 -25.03
CA PHE A 453 -9.75 -28.13 -24.62
C PHE A 453 -10.62 -29.21 -25.25
N MET A 454 -10.88 -30.29 -24.51
CA MET A 454 -11.79 -31.36 -24.91
C MET A 454 -12.33 -32.09 -23.68
N PRO A 455 -13.56 -32.63 -23.71
CA PRO A 455 -14.03 -33.53 -22.66
C PRO A 455 -13.19 -34.82 -22.68
N TRP A 456 -12.76 -35.29 -21.52
CA TRP A 456 -11.96 -36.52 -21.40
C TRP A 456 -12.52 -37.45 -20.33
N ASN A 457 -13.40 -38.37 -20.75
CA ASN A 457 -13.99 -39.43 -19.90
C ASN A 457 -14.58 -38.93 -18.55
N GLY A 458 -14.99 -37.67 -18.48
CA GLY A 458 -15.51 -37.04 -17.25
C GLY A 458 -14.44 -36.68 -16.20
N TYR A 459 -13.15 -36.88 -16.46
CA TYR A 459 -12.08 -36.49 -15.53
C TYR A 459 -11.91 -34.98 -15.41
N ASN A 460 -12.35 -34.22 -16.42
CA ASN A 460 -12.41 -32.77 -16.41
C ASN A 460 -13.86 -32.25 -16.29
N PHE A 461 -14.67 -32.94 -15.48
CA PHE A 461 -16.01 -32.47 -15.14
C PHE A 461 -15.95 -31.25 -14.22
N GLU A 462 -16.88 -30.31 -14.40
CA GLU A 462 -16.85 -28.96 -13.80
C GLU A 462 -15.52 -28.24 -14.10
N ASP A 463 -14.78 -27.85 -13.06
CA ASP A 463 -13.50 -27.15 -13.16
C ASP A 463 -12.30 -28.07 -12.87
N SER A 464 -12.51 -29.40 -12.90
CA SER A 464 -11.45 -30.37 -12.65
C SER A 464 -10.42 -30.38 -13.77
N ILE A 465 -9.14 -30.53 -13.41
CA ILE A 465 -8.02 -30.56 -14.37
C ILE A 465 -7.42 -31.96 -14.40
N LEU A 466 -7.37 -32.56 -15.59
CA LEU A 466 -6.63 -33.80 -15.85
C LEU A 466 -5.19 -33.46 -16.23
N ILE A 467 -4.22 -33.97 -15.45
CA ILE A 467 -2.79 -33.69 -15.63
C ILE A 467 -2.08 -34.95 -16.12
N SER A 468 -1.15 -34.79 -17.07
CA SER A 468 -0.29 -35.88 -17.52
C SER A 468 0.76 -36.23 -16.46
N GLU A 469 1.03 -37.53 -16.26
CA GLU A 469 2.12 -38.03 -15.41
C GLU A 469 3.48 -37.40 -15.76
N ARG A 470 3.67 -37.01 -17.03
CA ARG A 470 4.88 -36.32 -17.49
C ARG A 470 5.17 -35.02 -16.73
N VAL A 471 4.13 -34.29 -16.31
CA VAL A 471 4.29 -33.04 -15.54
C VAL A 471 4.93 -33.31 -14.17
N VAL A 472 4.57 -34.45 -13.56
CA VAL A 472 5.15 -34.90 -12.29
C VAL A 472 6.56 -35.41 -12.49
N ALA A 473 6.79 -36.23 -13.52
CA ALA A 473 8.11 -36.79 -13.83
C ALA A 473 9.17 -35.72 -14.15
N GLU A 474 8.75 -34.54 -14.64
CA GLU A 474 9.61 -33.40 -14.94
C GLU A 474 9.76 -32.39 -13.77
N ASP A 475 9.17 -32.67 -12.60
CA ASP A 475 9.19 -31.80 -11.41
C ASP A 475 8.70 -30.37 -11.67
N ARG A 476 7.72 -30.21 -12.57
CA ARG A 476 7.30 -28.89 -13.08
C ARG A 476 6.64 -28.01 -12.02
N TYR A 477 5.78 -28.60 -11.19
CA TYR A 477 5.09 -27.91 -10.09
C TYR A 477 5.56 -28.35 -8.70
N THR A 478 6.79 -28.86 -8.60
CA THR A 478 7.43 -29.16 -7.30
C THR A 478 7.85 -27.84 -6.63
N SER A 479 7.55 -27.66 -5.34
CA SER A 479 7.89 -26.46 -4.55
C SER A 479 8.74 -26.82 -3.34
N ILE A 480 9.51 -25.86 -2.82
CA ILE A 480 10.30 -26.01 -1.59
C ILE A 480 9.59 -25.25 -0.47
N HIS A 481 9.32 -25.96 0.62
CA HIS A 481 8.74 -25.40 1.84
C HIS A 481 9.75 -25.48 2.99
N ILE A 482 9.82 -24.42 3.79
CA ILE A 482 10.74 -24.31 4.92
C ILE A 482 9.93 -24.00 6.17
N GLU A 483 9.96 -24.93 7.12
CA GLU A 483 9.30 -24.78 8.41
C GLU A 483 10.33 -24.55 9.52
N GLU A 484 9.97 -23.71 10.49
CA GLU A 484 10.79 -23.45 11.66
C GLU A 484 10.06 -24.02 12.88
N LEU A 485 10.71 -24.99 13.53
CA LEU A 485 10.21 -25.63 14.74
C LEU A 485 11.06 -25.15 15.91
N VAL A 486 10.40 -24.61 16.94
CA VAL A 486 11.06 -24.06 18.13
C VAL A 486 10.74 -24.92 19.34
N VAL A 487 11.79 -25.41 20.01
CA VAL A 487 11.70 -26.09 21.30
C VAL A 487 12.30 -25.16 22.37
N MET A 488 11.61 -24.99 23.48
CA MET A 488 12.07 -24.18 24.61
C MET A 488 12.11 -25.03 25.87
N ALA A 489 13.27 -25.08 26.52
CA ALA A 489 13.39 -25.57 27.88
C ALA A 489 12.98 -24.47 28.87
N ARG A 490 12.15 -24.81 29.85
CA ARG A 490 11.65 -23.86 30.86
C ARG A 490 12.03 -24.29 32.27
N ASP A 491 12.20 -23.29 33.14
CA ASP A 491 12.28 -23.51 34.57
C ASP A 491 10.88 -23.72 35.14
N THR A 492 10.60 -24.94 35.58
CA THR A 492 9.36 -25.28 36.26
C THR A 492 9.54 -25.25 37.78
N LYS A 493 8.44 -25.26 38.53
CA LYS A 493 8.50 -25.36 40.00
C LYS A 493 9.12 -26.67 40.50
N LEU A 494 9.12 -27.72 39.67
CA LEU A 494 9.64 -29.04 40.01
C LEU A 494 11.10 -29.23 39.60
N GLY A 495 11.65 -28.32 38.79
CA GLY A 495 13.00 -28.38 38.26
C GLY A 495 13.12 -27.70 36.89
N ALA A 496 14.36 -27.45 36.48
CA ALA A 496 14.66 -26.98 35.13
C ALA A 496 14.47 -28.13 34.14
N GLU A 497 13.80 -27.85 33.02
CA GLU A 497 13.80 -28.75 31.88
C GLU A 497 15.17 -28.69 31.19
N GLU A 498 15.68 -29.84 30.73
CA GLU A 498 16.95 -29.95 30.02
C GLU A 498 16.73 -30.48 28.60
N ILE A 499 17.42 -29.89 27.63
CA ILE A 499 17.52 -30.45 26.28
C ILE A 499 18.73 -31.40 26.31
N THR A 500 18.47 -32.69 26.23
CA THR A 500 19.48 -33.74 26.30
C THR A 500 19.12 -34.91 25.39
N ARG A 501 20.14 -35.69 25.02
CA ARG A 501 19.99 -36.94 24.26
C ARG A 501 19.42 -38.08 25.11
N ASP A 502 19.48 -37.97 26.44
CA ASP A 502 18.96 -38.99 27.36
C ASP A 502 17.43 -38.93 27.47
N ILE A 503 16.75 -39.48 26.46
CA ILE A 503 15.29 -39.44 26.36
C ILE A 503 14.70 -40.82 26.71
N PRO A 504 13.82 -40.91 27.71
CA PRO A 504 13.29 -42.19 28.17
C PRO A 504 12.42 -42.87 27.10
N ASN A 505 12.54 -44.19 27.01
CA ASN A 505 11.72 -45.07 26.13
C ASN A 505 11.88 -44.85 24.62
N LEU A 506 12.96 -44.22 24.15
CA LEU A 506 13.28 -44.15 22.72
C LEU A 506 14.21 -45.29 22.28
N SER A 507 14.02 -45.73 21.03
CA SER A 507 14.90 -46.73 20.41
C SER A 507 16.25 -46.10 20.01
N GLU A 508 17.32 -46.90 20.00
CA GLU A 508 18.64 -46.44 19.53
C GLU A 508 18.61 -45.89 18.10
N GLN A 509 17.75 -46.43 17.23
CA GLN A 509 17.58 -45.95 15.86
C GLN A 509 17.05 -44.52 15.79
N GLN A 510 16.15 -44.14 16.71
CA GLN A 510 15.64 -42.76 16.77
C GLN A 510 16.69 -41.82 17.38
N LEU A 511 17.44 -42.29 18.37
CA LEU A 511 18.57 -41.54 18.97
C LEU A 511 19.77 -41.37 18.04
N ALA A 512 19.88 -42.19 16.98
CA ALA A 512 20.97 -42.10 16.01
C ALA A 512 20.95 -40.80 15.19
N ARG A 513 19.79 -40.14 15.10
CA ARG A 513 19.62 -38.87 14.38
C ARG A 513 19.99 -37.63 15.21
N LEU A 514 20.24 -37.81 16.50
CA LEU A 514 20.58 -36.75 17.43
C LEU A 514 22.09 -36.74 17.73
N ASP A 515 22.64 -35.55 17.92
CA ASP A 515 23.98 -35.33 18.43
C ASP A 515 24.07 -35.57 19.95
N GLU A 516 25.25 -35.40 20.52
CA GLU A 516 25.50 -35.61 21.96
C GLU A 516 24.68 -34.66 22.85
N SER A 517 24.24 -33.51 22.32
CA SER A 517 23.39 -32.53 23.02
C SER A 517 21.89 -32.80 22.85
N GLY A 518 21.50 -33.78 22.05
CA GLY A 518 20.08 -34.08 21.76
C GLY A 518 19.49 -33.25 20.62
N ILE A 519 20.33 -32.65 19.77
CA ILE A 519 19.92 -31.84 18.62
C ILE A 519 20.06 -32.66 17.33
N VAL A 520 19.13 -32.50 16.39
CA VAL A 520 19.20 -33.20 15.10
C VAL A 520 20.39 -32.72 14.24
N TYR A 521 21.04 -33.64 13.54
CA TYR A 521 22.09 -33.26 12.59
C TYR A 521 21.54 -32.51 11.37
N VAL A 522 22.28 -31.49 10.92
CA VAL A 522 21.97 -30.78 9.67
C VAL A 522 22.09 -31.75 8.49
N GLY A 523 21.02 -31.87 7.70
CA GLY A 523 20.94 -32.78 6.55
C GLY A 523 20.33 -34.15 6.86
N ALA A 524 19.88 -34.40 8.09
CA ALA A 524 19.12 -35.61 8.41
C ALA A 524 17.70 -35.54 7.82
N GLU A 525 17.29 -36.59 7.11
CA GLU A 525 15.92 -36.75 6.65
C GLU A 525 15.04 -37.25 7.80
N VAL A 526 14.00 -36.46 8.12
CA VAL A 526 13.03 -36.72 9.17
C VAL A 526 11.65 -36.93 8.55
N ASN A 527 10.87 -37.86 9.11
CA ASN A 527 9.53 -38.23 8.63
C ASN A 527 8.51 -37.97 9.73
#